data_AF-E7PTX7-F1
#
_entry.id   AF-E7PTX7-F1
#
_cell.length_a   1.000
_cell.length_b   1.000
_cell.length_c   1.000
_cell.angle_alpha   90.00
_cell.angle_beta   90.00
_cell.angle_gamma   90.00
#
_symmetry.space_group_name_H-M   'P 1'
#
loop_
_entity.id
_entity.type
_entity.pdbx_description
1 polymer ?
#
loop_
_entity_poly.entity_id
_entity_poly.type
_entity_poly.pdbx_seq_one_letter_code
_entity_poly.pdbx_strand_id
1 'polypeptide(L)' 'MASSEDEATTKTSSVYIRPIRVEALNKAAIRVSYETNSSKQISPSDLARYLIDNFLEKAVEKLIEDSQGRSSGKPLTATD' A
#
# COMPACT_ATOMS: atom_id res chain seq x y z
N MET A 1 14.47 27.23 -22.82
CA MET A 1 13.47 26.20 -23.16
C MET A 1 14.01 24.87 -22.65
N ALA A 2 13.42 24.32 -21.59
CA ALA A 2 13.73 22.96 -21.13
C ALA A 2 12.59 22.07 -21.65
N SER A 3 12.91 21.27 -22.65
CA SER A 3 11.99 20.32 -23.25
C SER A 3 12.25 18.93 -22.67
N SER A 4 11.13 18.27 -22.37
CA SER A 4 10.87 16.85 -22.58
C SER A 4 11.03 15.91 -21.38
N GLU A 5 9.99 15.07 -21.26
CA GLU A 5 9.89 13.81 -20.50
C GLU A 5 9.29 13.88 -19.09
N ASP A 6 8.08 14.42 -18.97
CA ASP A 6 7.08 13.85 -18.06
C ASP A 6 6.02 13.13 -18.92
N GLU A 7 6.48 12.18 -19.75
CA GLU A 7 5.55 11.23 -20.34
C GLU A 7 5.16 10.26 -19.25
N ALA A 8 3.87 10.29 -18.90
CA ALA A 8 3.15 9.30 -18.10
C ALA A 8 3.17 7.91 -18.76
N THR A 9 4.37 7.36 -19.01
CA THR A 9 4.58 6.02 -19.52
C THR A 9 4.35 5.07 -18.36
N THR A 10 3.24 4.33 -18.43
CA THR A 10 2.99 3.22 -17.50
C THR A 10 4.13 2.21 -17.69
N LYS A 11 5.08 2.17 -16.75
CA LYS A 11 6.18 1.21 -16.76
C LYS A 11 5.73 -0.07 -16.08
N THR A 12 5.77 -1.19 -16.78
CA THR A 12 5.54 -2.51 -16.17
C THR A 12 6.76 -2.89 -15.35
N SER A 13 6.57 -3.11 -14.04
CA SER A 13 7.61 -3.60 -13.13
C SER A 13 7.08 -4.80 -12.35
N SER A 14 7.90 -5.82 -12.15
CA SER A 14 7.55 -7.02 -11.39
C SER A 14 8.09 -6.92 -9.96
N VAL A 15 7.22 -7.14 -8.97
CA VAL A 15 7.58 -7.14 -7.55
C VAL A 15 7.25 -8.49 -6.95
N TYR A 16 8.17 -9.05 -6.16
CA TYR A 16 7.92 -10.29 -5.44
C TYR A 16 7.11 -10.03 -4.18
N ILE A 17 6.00 -10.74 -4.04
CA ILE A 17 5.09 -10.64 -2.91
C ILE A 17 4.81 -12.03 -2.37
N ARG A 18 4.67 -12.15 -1.06
CA ARG A 18 4.31 -13.44 -0.43
C ARG A 18 2.94 -13.90 -0.95
N PRO A 19 2.74 -15.19 -1.24
CA PRO A 19 1.46 -15.71 -1.76
C PRO A 19 0.24 -15.30 -0.94
N ILE A 20 0.35 -15.34 0.40
CA ILE A 20 -0.72 -14.92 1.32
C ILE A 20 -1.15 -13.45 1.12
N ARG A 21 -0.23 -12.57 0.69
CA ARG A 21 -0.54 -11.16 0.41
C ARG A 21 -1.21 -10.99 -0.95
N VAL A 22 -0.92 -11.84 -1.93
CA VAL A 22 -1.63 -11.88 -3.22
C VAL A 22 -3.10 -12.30 -2.99
N GLU A 23 -3.33 -13.33 -2.18
CA GLU A 23 -4.70 -13.73 -1.82
C GLU A 23 -5.46 -12.64 -1.06
N ALA A 24 -4.78 -11.95 -0.14
CA ALA A 24 -5.37 -10.83 0.60
C ALA A 24 -5.73 -9.66 -0.33
N LEU A 25 -4.87 -9.35 -1.31
CA LEU A 25 -5.12 -8.32 -2.32
C LEU A 25 -6.34 -8.68 -3.18
N ASN A 26 -6.47 -9.94 -3.62
CA ASN A 26 -7.64 -10.42 -4.37
C ASN A 26 -8.93 -10.24 -3.57
N LYS A 27 -8.93 -10.65 -2.30
CA LYS A 27 -10.10 -10.49 -1.41
C LYS A 27 -10.43 -9.02 -1.17
N ALA A 28 -9.42 -8.16 -1.02
CA ALA A 28 -9.62 -6.73 -0.87
C ALA A 28 -10.24 -6.09 -2.11
N ALA A 29 -9.80 -6.48 -3.32
CA ALA A 29 -10.37 -6.00 -4.57
C ALA A 29 -11.86 -6.37 -4.72
N ILE A 30 -12.20 -7.61 -4.37
CA ILE A 30 -13.60 -8.06 -4.30
C ILE A 30 -14.39 -7.21 -3.31
N ARG A 31 -13.86 -7.03 -2.09
CA ARG A 31 -14.52 -6.25 -1.02
C ARG A 31 -14.79 -4.81 -1.41
N VAL A 32 -13.78 -4.11 -1.97
CA VAL A 32 -13.94 -2.73 -2.46
C VAL A 32 -15.10 -2.65 -3.44
N SER A 33 -15.17 -3.59 -4.38
CA SER A 33 -16.23 -3.61 -5.39
C SER A 33 -17.63 -3.73 -4.77
N TYR A 34 -17.78 -4.56 -3.74
CA TYR A 34 -19.02 -4.69 -2.99
C TYR A 34 -19.35 -3.42 -2.18
N GLU A 35 -18.38 -2.88 -1.44
CA GLU A 35 -18.61 -1.73 -0.56
C GLU A 35 -18.88 -0.44 -1.32
N THR A 36 -18.31 -0.27 -2.51
CA THR A 36 -18.53 0.92 -3.34
C THR A 36 -19.71 0.76 -4.32
N ASN A 37 -20.45 -0.37 -4.27
CA ASN A 37 -21.49 -0.72 -5.25
C ASN A 37 -21.01 -0.54 -6.71
N SER A 38 -19.75 -0.85 -6.98
CA SER A 38 -19.21 -0.67 -8.32
C SER A 38 -19.79 -1.73 -9.26
N SER A 39 -20.26 -1.30 -10.43
CA SER A 39 -20.73 -2.21 -11.48
C SER A 39 -19.60 -3.05 -12.10
N LYS A 40 -18.35 -2.59 -11.94
CA LYS A 40 -17.14 -3.30 -12.36
C LYS A 40 -16.29 -3.64 -11.16
N GLN A 41 -15.95 -4.92 -11.04
CA GLN A 41 -14.99 -5.37 -10.05
C GLN A 41 -13.61 -4.80 -10.39
N ILE A 42 -12.98 -4.13 -9.42
CA ILE A 42 -11.59 -3.67 -9.56
C ILE A 42 -10.67 -4.90 -9.63
N SER A 43 -9.72 -4.90 -10.56
CA SER A 43 -8.76 -6.00 -10.61
C SER A 43 -7.76 -5.90 -9.44
N PRO A 44 -7.15 -7.01 -9.01
CA PRO A 44 -6.09 -6.99 -8.00
C PRO A 44 -4.92 -6.08 -8.39
N SER A 45 -4.56 -6.06 -9.68
CA SER A 45 -3.49 -5.20 -10.21
C SER A 45 -3.84 -3.72 -10.12
N ASP A 46 -5.08 -3.34 -10.43
CA ASP A 46 -5.54 -1.95 -10.31
C ASP A 46 -5.56 -1.51 -8.85
N LEU A 47 -5.99 -2.40 -7.94
CA LEU A 47 -5.94 -2.13 -6.51
C LEU A 47 -4.49 -1.98 -6.02
N ALA A 48 -3.57 -2.85 -6.46
CA ALA A 48 -2.15 -2.73 -6.11
C ALA A 48 -1.56 -1.40 -6.58
N ARG A 49 -1.85 -1.01 -7.83
CA ARG A 49 -1.44 0.27 -8.39
C ARG A 49 -1.98 1.43 -7.55
N TYR A 50 -3.29 1.42 -7.24
CA TYR A 50 -3.90 2.46 -6.41
C TYR A 50 -3.22 2.60 -5.05
N LEU A 51 -2.92 1.47 -4.38
CA LEU A 51 -2.23 1.48 -3.09
C LEU A 51 -0.81 2.04 -3.19
N ILE A 52 -0.07 1.71 -4.25
CA ILE A 52 1.28 2.24 -4.46
C ILE A 52 1.22 3.74 -4.75
N ASP A 53 0.40 4.16 -5.72
CA ASP A 53 0.31 5.54 -6.17
C ASP A 53 -0.15 6.51 -5.06
N ASN A 54 -0.94 6.03 -4.09
CA ASN A 54 -1.55 6.89 -3.07
C ASN A 54 -1.03 6.69 -1.64
N PHE A 55 -0.36 5.56 -1.33
CA PHE A 55 0.03 5.21 0.04
C PHE A 55 1.48 4.75 0.20
N LEU A 56 2.29 4.72 -0.86
CA LEU A 56 3.69 4.31 -0.76
C LEU A 56 4.47 5.16 0.25
N GLU A 57 4.35 6.49 0.18
CA GLU A 57 5.06 7.40 1.08
C GLU A 57 4.72 7.15 2.55
N LYS A 58 3.43 7.00 2.87
CA LYS A 58 2.97 6.67 4.24
C LYS A 58 3.51 5.32 4.72
N ALA A 59 3.57 4.33 3.84
CA ALA A 59 4.12 3.03 4.19
C ALA A 59 5.64 3.11 4.46
N VAL A 60 6.36 3.93 3.70
CA VAL A 60 7.79 4.19 3.90
C VAL A 60 8.04 4.95 5.20
N GLU A 61 7.27 6.01 5.47
CA GLU A 61 7.33 6.74 6.74
C GLU A 61 7.13 5.79 7.93
N LYS A 62 6.11 4.94 7.87
CA LYS A 62 5.83 3.98 8.93
C LYS A 62 6.98 2.98 9.13
N LEU A 63 7.59 2.52 8.05
CA LEU A 63 8.75 1.63 8.11
C LEU A 63 9.96 2.32 8.77
N ILE A 64 10.19 3.60 8.44
CA ILE A 64 11.24 4.40 9.08
C ILE A 64 10.95 4.55 10.58
N GLU A 65 9.73 4.92 10.97
CA GLU A 65 9.33 5.02 12.38
C GLU A 65 9.55 3.73 13.16
N ASP A 66 9.11 2.60 12.61
CA ASP A 66 9.25 1.29 13.24
C ASP A 66 10.73 0.90 13.39
N SER A 67 11.58 1.27 12.42
CA SER A 67 13.04 1.03 12.48
C SER A 67 13.76 1.87 13.52
N GLN A 68 13.25 3.07 13.84
CA GLN A 68 13.83 3.98 14.82
C GLN A 68 13.50 3.58 16.27
N GLY A 69 12.86 2.44 16.48
CA GLY A 69 12.67 1.90 17.83
C GLY A 69 11.75 2.74 18.70
N ARG A 70 10.94 3.66 18.14
CA ARG A 70 9.75 4.20 18.81
C ARG A 70 8.68 3.12 18.90
N SER A 71 9.05 1.99 19.51
CA SER A 71 8.14 1.30 20.39
C SER A 71 7.51 2.38 21.26
N SER A 72 6.19 2.52 21.20
CA SER A 72 5.43 3.20 22.25
C SER A 72 5.54 2.36 23.53
N GLY A 73 6.77 2.14 24.00
CA GLY A 73 7.10 1.57 25.28
C GLY A 73 6.90 2.66 26.30
N LYS A 74 5.65 2.88 26.71
CA LYS A 74 5.43 3.34 28.07
C LYS A 74 5.73 2.12 28.94
N PRO A 75 6.78 2.10 29.76
CA PRO A 75 6.85 1.12 30.83
C PRO A 75 5.62 1.42 31.69
N LEU A 76 4.72 0.46 31.87
CA LEU A 76 3.85 0.51 33.04
C LEU A 76 4.80 0.37 34.22
N THR A 77 5.20 1.49 34.81
CA THR A 77 5.79 1.51 36.12
C THR A 77 4.73 0.95 37.06
N ALA A 78 4.91 -0.30 37.46
CA ALA A 78 4.29 -0.83 38.66
C ALA A 78 4.58 0.18 39.79
N THR A 79 3.51 0.68 40.40
CA THR A 79 3.63 1.50 41.61
C THR A 79 2.78 0.79 42.65
N ASP A 80 3.51 0.28 43.64
CA ASP A 80 3.17 -0.13 45.02
C ASP A 80 1.69 -0.33 45.39
#